data_AF-A0A851CWF2-F1
#
_entry.id   AF-A0A851CWF2-F1
#
_cell.length_a   1.000
_cell.length_b   1.000
_cell.length_c   1.000
_cell.angle_alpha   90.00
_cell.angle_beta   90.00
_cell.angle_gamma   90.00
#
_symmetry.space_group_name_H-M   'P 1'
#
loop_
_entity.id
_entity.type
_entity.pdbx_description
1 polymer ?
#
loop_
_entity_poly.entity_id
_entity_poly.type
_entity_poly.pdbx_seq_one_letter_code
_entity_poly.pdbx_strand_id
1 'polypeptide(L)'
;MSLSLIIKWGGQEYTITSLSEEDTVLDLKQSLKGLTGVLPERQKLLGLKMKGKPADDDVKLGALKLKPNTKIMMMGTREESLEDVLGPPPDNDDVVNDFDIEEEVVEVENREENLLKISRRVKEYKVEILNPPREGKKLLVLDVDYTLFDHRSCAETGVELMRPYLHEFLTSAYEDYDIVIW
;
A
#
# COMPACT_ATOMS: atom_id res chain seq x y z
N MET A 1 24.32 33.26 21.04
CA MET A 1 25.27 32.95 19.95
C MET A 1 24.50 32.92 18.65
N SER A 2 25.07 33.39 17.54
CA SER A 2 24.42 33.32 16.21
C SER A 2 24.46 31.88 15.69
N LEU A 3 23.30 31.34 15.32
CA LEU A 3 23.15 30.03 14.70
C LEU A 3 23.32 30.16 13.19
N SER A 4 24.01 29.19 12.59
CA SER A 4 24.11 29.03 11.14
C SER A 4 23.33 27.79 10.70
N LEU A 5 22.27 27.99 9.93
CA LEU A 5 21.38 26.94 9.42
C LEU A 5 21.39 26.92 7.90
N ILE A 6 21.40 25.73 7.30
CA ILE A 6 21.34 25.56 5.83
C ILE A 6 19.99 24.96 5.49
N ILE A 7 19.18 25.69 4.73
CA ILE A 7 17.83 25.27 4.30
C ILE A 7 17.86 24.95 2.81
N LYS A 8 17.42 23.77 2.41
CA LYS A 8 17.33 23.37 1.00
C LYS A 8 15.87 23.37 0.53
N TRP A 9 15.57 24.14 -0.50
CA TRP A 9 14.24 24.28 -1.09
C TRP A 9 14.35 24.48 -2.60
N GLY A 10 13.46 23.84 -3.39
CA GLY A 10 13.43 24.01 -4.84
C GLY A 10 14.74 23.68 -5.57
N GLY A 11 15.60 22.83 -4.98
CA GLY A 11 16.93 22.50 -5.51
C GLY A 11 18.05 23.49 -5.15
N GLN A 12 17.74 24.60 -4.47
CA GLN A 12 18.70 25.62 -4.01
C GLN A 12 18.97 25.52 -2.50
N GLU A 13 20.13 25.99 -2.04
CA GLU A 13 20.51 26.06 -0.63
C GLU A 13 20.54 27.51 -0.14
N TYR A 14 19.91 27.77 1.01
CA TYR A 14 19.80 29.07 1.66
C TYR A 14 20.46 29.00 3.05
N THR A 15 21.48 29.83 3.28
CA THR A 15 22.18 29.88 4.56
C THR A 15 21.65 31.03 5.41
N ILE A 16 21.17 30.73 6.61
CA ILE A 16 20.63 31.70 7.56
C ILE A 16 21.59 31.83 8.74
N THR A 17 22.17 33.01 8.92
CA THR A 17 23.13 33.35 9.98
C THR A 17 22.62 34.41 10.95
N SER A 18 21.46 35.00 10.66
CA SER A 18 20.87 36.13 11.41
C SER A 18 20.10 35.72 12.66
N LEU A 19 19.92 34.41 12.90
CA LEU A 19 19.13 33.89 14.01
C LEU A 19 20.02 33.46 15.17
N SER A 20 19.46 33.44 16.36
CA SER A 20 20.08 33.10 17.63
C SER A 20 19.31 31.95 18.30
N GLU A 21 19.90 31.37 19.35
CA GLU A 21 19.25 30.29 20.12
C GLU A 21 17.95 30.70 20.82
N GLU A 22 17.74 32.00 21.02
CA GLU A 22 16.54 32.57 21.66
C GLU A 22 15.38 32.74 20.69
N ASP A 23 15.66 32.79 19.39
CA ASP A 23 14.66 32.92 18.34
C ASP A 23 13.86 31.63 18.18
N THR A 24 12.66 31.75 17.64
CA THR A 24 11.69 30.67 17.52
C THR A 24 11.70 30.01 16.14
N VAL A 25 11.00 28.88 16.01
CA VAL A 25 10.75 28.26 14.70
C VAL A 25 9.93 29.18 13.80
N LEU A 26 9.05 30.01 14.37
CA LEU A 26 8.32 31.03 13.62
C LEU A 26 9.27 32.07 13.00
N ASP A 27 10.26 32.55 13.76
CA ASP A 27 11.24 33.54 13.27
C ASP A 27 12.09 32.96 12.12
N LEU A 28 12.41 31.66 12.20
CA LEU A 28 13.03 30.92 11.10
C LEU A 28 12.14 30.89 9.86
N LYS A 29 10.85 30.58 10.02
CA LYS A 29 9.89 30.57 8.91
C LYS A 29 9.70 31.96 8.29
N GLN A 30 9.67 33.01 9.10
CA GLN A 30 9.58 34.39 8.63
C GLN A 30 10.83 34.80 7.84
N SER A 31 12.02 34.44 8.33
CA SER A 31 13.27 34.66 7.60
C SER A 31 13.27 33.94 6.25
N LEU A 32 12.74 32.71 6.21
CA LEU A 32 12.60 31.93 4.99
C LEU A 32 11.56 32.51 4.02
N LYS A 33 10.49 33.13 4.51
CA LYS A 33 9.53 33.85 3.65
C LYS A 33 10.24 34.95 2.87
N GLY A 34 11.12 35.72 3.53
CA GLY A 34 11.90 36.77 2.87
C GLY A 34 12.83 36.25 1.77
N LEU A 35 13.42 35.07 1.95
CA LEU A 35 14.36 34.47 1.00
C LEU A 35 13.70 33.67 -0.13
N THR A 36 12.61 32.98 0.18
CA THR A 36 11.98 31.99 -0.73
C THR A 36 10.66 32.47 -1.32
N GLY A 37 10.00 33.47 -0.71
CA GLY A 37 8.65 33.91 -1.05
C GLY A 37 7.53 32.98 -0.57
N VAL A 38 7.86 31.84 0.06
CA VAL A 38 6.88 30.88 0.59
C VAL A 38 6.34 31.37 1.93
N LEU A 39 5.02 31.39 2.12
CA LEU A 39 4.42 31.82 3.40
C LEU A 39 4.76 30.86 4.55
N PRO A 40 4.97 31.33 5.79
CA PRO A 40 5.26 30.50 6.96
C PRO A 40 4.29 29.32 7.16
N GLU A 41 3.01 29.54 6.88
CA GLU A 41 1.95 28.51 6.98
C GLU A 41 2.11 27.39 5.93
N ARG A 42 2.76 27.70 4.80
CA ARG A 42 3.02 26.77 3.69
C ARG A 42 4.41 26.14 3.77
N GLN A 43 5.23 26.52 4.76
CA GLN A 43 6.56 25.97 4.94
C GLN A 43 6.54 24.74 5.86
N LYS A 44 6.87 23.58 5.28
CA LYS A 44 7.08 22.33 6.00
C LYS A 44 8.57 22.06 6.11
N LEU A 45 9.12 22.28 7.31
CA LEU A 45 10.53 22.05 7.63
C LEU A 45 10.74 20.57 8.01
N LEU A 46 11.38 19.81 7.13
CA LEU A 46 11.69 18.40 7.33
C LEU A 46 13.02 18.25 8.07
N GLY A 47 12.99 17.42 9.12
CA GLY A 47 14.16 17.16 9.96
C GLY A 47 14.23 18.04 11.21
N LEU A 48 13.37 19.05 11.34
CA LEU A 48 13.23 19.86 12.54
C LEU A 48 12.22 19.22 13.50
N LYS A 49 12.69 18.33 14.38
CA LYS A 49 11.84 17.55 15.28
C LYS A 49 12.15 17.84 16.75
N MET A 50 11.11 17.92 17.57
CA MET A 50 11.17 17.95 19.01
C MET A 50 10.45 16.72 19.58
N LYS A 51 11.15 15.89 20.36
CA LYS A 51 10.61 14.64 20.94
C LYS A 51 9.90 13.72 19.92
N GLY A 52 10.42 13.66 18.69
CA GLY A 52 9.89 12.81 17.61
C GLY A 52 8.75 13.41 16.78
N LYS A 53 8.17 14.54 17.21
CA LYS A 53 7.16 15.31 16.47
C LYS A 53 7.79 16.52 15.76
N PRO A 54 7.17 17.08 14.70
CA PRO A 54 7.57 18.39 14.16
C PRO A 54 7.60 19.42 15.28
N ALA A 55 8.58 20.32 15.26
CA ALA A 55 8.63 21.40 16.24
C ALA A 55 7.51 22.42 15.97
N ASP A 56 6.84 22.85 17.04
CA ASP A 56 5.84 23.92 16.98
C ASP A 56 6.51 25.29 16.79
N ASP A 57 5.73 26.27 16.35
CA ASP A 57 6.21 27.60 15.97
C ASP A 57 6.81 28.38 17.15
N ASP A 58 6.33 28.15 18.38
CA ASP A 58 6.81 28.80 19.61
C ASP A 58 8.10 28.19 20.17
N VAL A 59 8.60 27.10 19.58
CA VAL A 59 9.79 26.41 20.09
C VAL A 59 11.04 27.22 19.77
N LYS A 60 11.86 27.47 20.80
CA LYS A 60 13.16 28.12 20.62
C LYS A 60 14.14 27.24 19.85
N LEU A 61 14.92 27.82 18.95
CA LEU A 61 15.90 27.12 18.13
C LEU A 61 16.97 26.42 18.98
N GLY A 62 17.38 27.00 20.12
CA GLY A 62 18.30 26.37 21.06
C GLY A 62 17.78 25.06 21.68
N ALA A 63 16.46 24.94 21.87
CA ALA A 63 15.84 23.75 22.46
C ALA A 63 15.90 22.52 21.53
N LEU A 64 16.09 22.74 20.22
CA LEU A 64 16.13 21.70 19.20
C LEU A 64 17.48 20.98 19.11
N LYS A 65 18.51 21.44 19.84
CA LYS A 65 19.86 20.87 19.87
C LYS A 65 20.41 20.58 18.47
N LEU A 66 20.21 21.52 17.55
CA LEU A 66 20.64 21.39 16.16
C LEU A 66 22.18 21.32 16.11
N LYS A 67 22.71 20.35 15.37
CA LYS A 67 24.16 20.27 15.15
C LYS A 67 24.60 21.44 14.25
N PRO A 68 25.83 21.97 14.43
CA PRO A 68 26.39 22.93 13.48
C PRO A 68 26.33 22.38 12.04
N ASN A 69 25.95 23.20 11.06
CA ASN A 69 25.77 22.82 9.65
C ASN A 69 24.67 21.77 9.37
N THR A 70 23.65 21.66 10.22
CA THR A 70 22.50 20.80 9.92
C THR A 70 21.78 21.31 8.67
N LYS A 71 21.67 20.45 7.65
CA LYS A 71 20.86 20.71 6.46
C LYS A 71 19.41 20.35 6.73
N ILE A 72 18.51 21.33 6.63
CA ILE A 72 17.07 21.16 6.80
C ILE A 72 16.44 21.26 5.41
N MET A 73 15.61 20.29 5.06
CA MET A 73 14.85 20.34 3.80
C MET A 73 13.55 21.10 4.05
N MET A 74 13.24 22.12 3.25
CA MET A 74 11.97 22.82 3.30
C MET A 74 11.13 22.41 2.09
N MET A 75 9.85 22.14 2.35
CA MET A 75 8.81 21.91 1.34
C MET A 75 7.80 23.05 1.45
N GLY A 76 7.37 23.59 0.31
CA GLY A 76 6.37 24.65 0.25
C GLY A 76 6.29 25.27 -1.13
N THR A 77 5.14 25.86 -1.46
CA THR A 77 4.86 26.47 -2.76
C THR A 77 4.65 27.97 -2.57
N ARG A 78 5.09 28.78 -3.54
CA ARG A 78 4.79 30.23 -3.56
C ARG A 78 3.33 30.45 -3.89
N GLU A 79 2.72 31.49 -3.32
CA GLU A 79 1.32 31.86 -3.61
C GLU A 79 1.12 32.18 -5.11
N GLU A 80 2.09 32.85 -5.74
CA GLU A 80 2.05 33.17 -7.19
C GLU A 80 1.94 31.91 -8.08
N SER A 81 2.47 30.77 -7.64
CA SER A 81 2.36 29.50 -8.40
C SER A 81 1.09 28.71 -8.07
N LEU A 82 0.30 29.17 -7.09
CA LEU A 82 -0.98 28.56 -6.72
C LEU A 82 -2.14 29.19 -7.51
N GLU A 83 -2.02 30.42 -8.00
CA GLU A 83 -3.06 31.05 -8.83
C GLU A 83 -3.36 30.24 -10.10
N ASP A 84 -2.33 29.69 -10.75
CA ASP A 84 -2.48 28.81 -11.93
C ASP A 84 -3.14 27.46 -11.61
N VAL A 85 -3.13 27.02 -10.34
CA VAL A 85 -3.62 25.70 -9.90
C VAL A 85 -4.99 25.80 -9.20
N LEU A 86 -5.28 26.93 -8.56
CA LEU A 86 -6.52 27.21 -7.84
C LEU A 86 -7.55 27.96 -8.70
N GLY A 87 -7.15 28.42 -9.89
CA GLY A 87 -8.10 28.92 -10.88
C GLY A 87 -9.15 27.87 -11.22
N PRO A 88 -10.38 28.28 -11.59
CA PRO A 88 -11.33 27.34 -12.16
C PRO A 88 -10.66 26.64 -13.33
N PRO A 89 -10.76 25.30 -13.44
CA PRO A 89 -10.25 24.60 -14.61
C PRO A 89 -10.83 25.26 -15.87
N PRO A 90 -10.06 25.34 -16.97
CA PRO A 90 -10.59 25.85 -18.22
C PRO A 90 -11.87 25.07 -18.57
N ASP A 91 -12.91 25.78 -19.05
CA ASP A 91 -14.13 25.16 -19.60
C ASP A 91 -13.72 24.29 -20.78
N ASN A 92 -13.36 23.05 -20.50
CA ASN A 92 -13.13 22.01 -21.48
C ASN A 92 -14.40 21.17 -21.48
N ASP A 93 -15.24 21.36 -22.49
CA ASP A 93 -16.50 20.62 -22.66
C ASP A 93 -16.28 19.11 -22.83
N ASP A 94 -15.03 18.68 -23.05
CA ASP A 94 -14.63 17.29 -23.15
C ASP A 94 -14.25 16.74 -21.76
N VAL A 95 -15.25 16.46 -20.93
CA VAL A 95 -15.11 15.54 -19.81
C VAL A 95 -14.88 14.15 -20.40
N VAL A 96 -13.60 13.78 -20.58
CA VAL A 96 -13.23 12.42 -20.92
C VAL A 96 -13.45 11.56 -19.69
N ASN A 97 -14.26 10.52 -19.82
CA ASN A 97 -14.40 9.53 -18.78
C ASN A 97 -13.17 8.61 -18.82
N ASP A 98 -12.29 8.73 -17.81
CA ASP A 98 -11.10 7.88 -17.66
C ASP A 98 -11.42 6.38 -17.53
N PHE A 99 -12.70 6.02 -17.40
CA PHE A 99 -13.22 4.64 -17.44
C PHE A 99 -13.66 4.17 -18.84
N ASP A 100 -13.68 5.02 -19.86
CA ASP A 100 -14.03 4.65 -21.25
C ASP A 100 -12.81 4.09 -22.00
N ILE A 101 -11.96 3.32 -21.30
CA ILE A 101 -11.02 2.42 -21.95
C ILE A 101 -11.85 1.19 -22.32
N GLU A 102 -12.15 1.02 -23.60
CA GLU A 102 -12.62 -0.26 -24.15
C GLU A 102 -11.48 -1.31 -24.07
N GLU A 103 -10.99 -1.61 -22.86
CA GLU A 103 -10.24 -2.82 -22.62
C GLU A 103 -11.25 -3.95 -22.72
N GLU A 104 -11.19 -4.74 -23.81
CA GLU A 104 -11.81 -6.06 -23.85
C GLU A 104 -11.38 -6.79 -22.57
N VAL A 105 -12.28 -6.88 -21.59
CA VAL A 105 -11.99 -7.50 -20.31
C VAL A 105 -11.87 -9.00 -20.57
N VAL A 106 -10.65 -9.46 -20.86
CA VAL A 106 -10.36 -10.88 -20.93
C VAL A 106 -10.53 -11.45 -19.54
N GLU A 107 -11.57 -12.26 -19.37
CA GLU A 107 -11.84 -12.97 -18.13
C GLU A 107 -10.61 -13.73 -17.68
N VAL A 108 -10.39 -13.80 -16.36
CA VAL A 108 -9.15 -14.33 -15.78
C VAL A 108 -8.84 -15.75 -16.26
N GLU A 109 -9.85 -16.57 -16.51
CA GLU A 109 -9.73 -17.92 -17.07
C GLU A 109 -9.20 -17.96 -18.52
N ASN A 110 -9.46 -16.91 -19.29
CA ASN A 110 -9.10 -16.79 -20.70
C ASN A 110 -7.77 -16.05 -20.92
N ARG A 111 -7.12 -15.57 -19.85
CA ARG A 111 -5.80 -14.93 -19.95
C ARG A 111 -4.74 -15.94 -20.33
N GLU A 112 -3.97 -15.65 -21.38
CA GLU A 112 -2.93 -16.53 -21.90
C GLU A 112 -1.92 -16.97 -20.83
N GLU A 113 -1.53 -16.07 -19.93
CA GLU A 113 -0.61 -16.38 -18.83
C GLU A 113 -1.13 -17.49 -17.90
N ASN A 114 -2.44 -17.54 -17.68
CA ASN A 114 -3.07 -18.54 -16.81
C ASN A 114 -3.20 -19.87 -17.53
N LEU A 115 -3.59 -19.84 -18.80
CA LEU A 115 -3.60 -21.03 -19.68
C LEU A 115 -2.21 -21.67 -19.77
N LEU A 116 -1.15 -20.86 -19.89
CA LEU A 116 0.23 -21.35 -19.90
C LEU A 116 0.61 -22.03 -18.58
N LYS A 117 0.23 -21.45 -17.42
CA LYS A 117 0.46 -22.08 -16.11
C LYS A 117 -0.24 -23.43 -15.99
N ILE A 118 -1.49 -23.53 -16.45
CA ILE A 118 -2.27 -24.78 -16.46
C ILE A 118 -1.58 -25.80 -17.38
N SER A 119 -1.23 -25.43 -18.61
CA SER A 119 -0.59 -26.33 -19.58
C SER A 119 0.71 -26.95 -19.05
N ARG A 120 1.51 -26.16 -18.33
CA ARG A 120 2.73 -26.63 -17.68
C ARG A 120 2.42 -27.68 -16.62
N ARG A 121 1.41 -27.45 -15.79
CA ARG A 121 1.00 -28.40 -14.75
C ARG A 121 0.48 -29.70 -15.36
N VAL A 122 -0.34 -29.64 -16.41
CA VAL A 122 -0.83 -30.82 -17.14
C VAL A 122 0.33 -31.66 -17.71
N LYS A 123 1.40 -31.00 -18.19
CA LYS A 123 2.56 -31.70 -18.76
C LYS A 123 3.48 -32.33 -17.70
N GLU A 124 3.70 -31.63 -16.59
CA GLU A 124 4.73 -31.99 -15.62
C GLU A 124 4.21 -32.79 -14.43
N TYR A 125 2.97 -32.51 -13.99
CA TYR A 125 2.39 -33.13 -12.81
C TYR A 125 1.83 -34.52 -13.16
N LYS A 126 2.29 -35.53 -12.43
CA LYS A 126 1.78 -36.90 -12.56
C LYS A 126 0.76 -37.15 -11.46
N VAL A 127 -0.50 -37.27 -11.85
CA VAL A 127 -1.59 -37.63 -10.93
C VAL A 127 -1.47 -39.11 -10.59
N GLU A 128 -1.44 -39.43 -9.29
CA GLU A 128 -1.53 -40.81 -8.82
C GLU A 128 -3.00 -41.24 -8.79
N ILE A 129 -3.37 -42.15 -9.68
CA ILE A 129 -4.74 -42.64 -9.81
C ILE A 129 -4.92 -43.83 -8.87
N LEU A 130 -5.64 -43.62 -7.77
CA LEU A 130 -5.98 -44.70 -6.82
C LEU A 130 -7.10 -45.60 -7.37
N ASN A 131 -8.09 -44.99 -8.02
CA ASN A 131 -9.21 -45.68 -8.66
C ASN A 131 -9.48 -45.08 -10.04
N PRO A 132 -9.75 -45.90 -11.07
CA PRO A 132 -9.99 -45.41 -12.42
C PRO A 132 -11.33 -44.65 -12.51
N PRO A 133 -11.45 -43.65 -13.41
CA PRO A 133 -12.72 -42.98 -13.70
C PRO A 133 -13.78 -43.96 -14.19
N ARG A 134 -15.05 -43.71 -13.84
CA ARG A 134 -16.20 -44.53 -14.21
C ARG A 134 -17.01 -43.87 -15.32
N GLU A 135 -17.45 -44.67 -16.28
CA GLU A 135 -18.21 -44.16 -17.42
C GLU A 135 -19.54 -43.53 -16.99
N GLY A 136 -19.86 -42.36 -17.55
CA GLY A 136 -21.10 -41.63 -17.30
C GLY A 136 -21.20 -40.96 -15.92
N LYS A 137 -20.15 -41.02 -15.08
CA LYS A 137 -20.11 -40.33 -13.78
C LYS A 137 -19.57 -38.91 -13.93
N LYS A 138 -20.07 -38.01 -13.08
CA LYS A 138 -19.60 -36.62 -12.99
C LYS A 138 -18.32 -36.56 -12.15
N LEU A 139 -17.67 -35.40 -12.06
CA LEU A 139 -16.50 -35.19 -11.20
C LEU A 139 -16.86 -34.27 -10.03
N LEU A 140 -16.58 -34.73 -8.80
CA LEU A 140 -16.68 -33.93 -7.58
C LEU A 140 -15.27 -33.74 -7.01
N VAL A 141 -14.85 -32.49 -6.88
CA VAL A 141 -13.57 -32.12 -6.24
C VAL A 141 -13.86 -31.59 -4.84
N LEU A 142 -13.22 -32.14 -3.82
CA LEU A 142 -13.42 -31.78 -2.42
C LEU A 142 -12.09 -31.35 -1.79
N ASP A 143 -12.11 -30.17 -1.18
CA ASP A 143 -11.09 -29.77 -0.20
C ASP A 143 -11.23 -30.61 1.08
N VAL A 144 -10.23 -30.57 1.95
CA VAL A 144 -10.17 -31.35 3.19
C VAL A 144 -10.45 -30.46 4.40
N ASP A 145 -9.69 -29.38 4.56
CA ASP A 145 -9.70 -28.55 5.77
C ASP A 145 -10.99 -27.74 5.85
N TYR A 146 -11.77 -27.92 6.93
CA TYR A 146 -13.12 -27.34 7.09
C TYR A 146 -14.17 -27.76 6.06
N THR A 147 -13.80 -28.61 5.10
CA THR A 147 -14.72 -29.23 4.15
C THR A 147 -15.14 -30.62 4.64
N LEU A 148 -14.19 -31.51 4.96
CA LEU A 148 -14.46 -32.89 5.38
C LEU A 148 -14.17 -33.15 6.87
N PHE A 149 -13.30 -32.35 7.49
CA PHE A 149 -12.98 -32.48 8.91
C PHE A 149 -12.52 -31.15 9.54
N ASP A 150 -12.53 -31.08 10.87
CA ASP A 150 -11.99 -29.97 11.65
C ASP A 150 -10.49 -30.17 11.92
N HIS A 151 -9.66 -29.38 11.22
CA HIS A 151 -8.21 -29.41 11.35
C HIS A 151 -7.66 -28.55 12.52
N ARG A 152 -8.51 -27.82 13.24
CA ARG A 152 -8.06 -26.87 14.29
C ARG A 152 -8.28 -27.35 15.71
N SER A 153 -9.27 -28.20 15.94
CA SER A 153 -9.54 -28.74 17.27
C SER A 153 -8.54 -29.82 17.66
N CYS A 154 -8.19 -29.87 18.94
CA CYS A 154 -7.45 -30.99 19.50
C CYS A 154 -8.45 -32.12 19.84
N ALA A 155 -8.11 -33.34 19.42
CA ALA A 155 -8.89 -34.55 19.67
C ALA A 155 -7.96 -35.74 19.95
N GLU A 156 -8.48 -36.78 20.59
CA GLU A 156 -7.73 -38.01 20.83
C GLU A 156 -7.77 -38.94 19.61
N THR A 157 -8.82 -38.83 18.80
CA THR A 157 -9.03 -39.66 17.60
C THR A 157 -9.51 -38.85 16.41
N GLY A 158 -9.24 -39.33 15.19
CA GLY A 158 -9.71 -38.66 13.96
C GLY A 158 -11.23 -38.66 13.79
N VAL A 159 -11.94 -39.59 14.43
CA VAL A 159 -13.41 -39.67 14.38
C VAL A 159 -14.06 -38.47 15.05
N GLU A 160 -13.44 -37.95 16.12
CA GLU A 160 -13.93 -36.75 16.83
C GLU A 160 -13.84 -35.49 15.97
N LEU A 161 -12.91 -35.45 15.01
CA LEU A 161 -12.71 -34.30 14.11
C LEU A 161 -13.48 -34.43 12.80
N MET A 162 -14.00 -35.62 12.50
CA MET A 162 -14.70 -35.90 11.25
C MET A 162 -15.99 -35.07 11.17
N ARG A 163 -16.25 -34.46 10.01
CA ARG A 163 -17.50 -33.75 9.81
C ARG A 163 -18.67 -34.75 9.90
N PRO A 164 -19.76 -34.41 10.63
CA PRO A 164 -20.91 -35.31 10.73
C PRO A 164 -21.42 -35.72 9.35
N TYR A 165 -21.74 -37.01 9.20
CA TYR A 165 -22.21 -37.66 7.97
C TYR A 165 -21.18 -37.75 6.83
N LEU A 166 -19.87 -37.63 7.10
CA LEU A 166 -18.84 -37.70 6.07
C LEU A 166 -18.97 -38.94 5.18
N HIS A 167 -19.12 -40.12 5.77
CA HIS A 167 -19.15 -41.37 5.01
C HIS A 167 -20.46 -41.57 4.26
N GLU A 168 -21.59 -41.21 4.85
CA GLU A 168 -22.90 -41.23 4.21
C GLU A 168 -22.95 -40.28 3.02
N PHE A 169 -22.40 -39.07 3.18
CA PHE A 169 -22.24 -38.08 2.12
C PHE A 169 -21.38 -38.62 0.97
N LEU A 170 -20.18 -39.13 1.25
CA LEU A 170 -19.28 -39.64 0.22
C LEU A 170 -19.86 -40.89 -0.47
N THR A 171 -20.56 -41.75 0.26
CA THR A 171 -21.23 -42.93 -0.31
C THR A 171 -22.32 -42.52 -1.29
N SER A 172 -23.18 -41.58 -0.89
CA SER A 172 -24.23 -41.06 -1.77
C SER A 172 -23.65 -40.30 -2.96
N ALA A 173 -22.65 -39.44 -2.76
CA ALA A 173 -21.99 -38.71 -3.84
C ALA A 173 -21.35 -39.67 -4.84
N TYR A 174 -20.75 -40.76 -4.36
CA TYR A 174 -20.10 -41.73 -5.23
C TYR A 174 -21.07 -42.48 -6.16
N GLU A 175 -22.38 -42.49 -5.87
CA GLU A 175 -23.37 -43.05 -6.81
C GLU A 175 -23.38 -42.29 -8.14
N ASP A 176 -23.13 -40.97 -8.13
CA ASP A 176 -23.24 -40.09 -9.29
C ASP A 176 -21.91 -39.47 -9.74
N TYR A 177 -20.92 -39.38 -8.84
CA TYR A 177 -19.67 -38.65 -9.05
C TYR A 177 -18.44 -39.52 -8.76
N ASP A 178 -17.42 -39.44 -9.61
CA ASP A 178 -16.04 -39.74 -9.25
C ASP A 178 -15.51 -38.61 -8.36
N ILE A 179 -14.68 -38.96 -7.37
CA ILE A 179 -14.27 -38.04 -6.31
C ILE A 179 -12.77 -37.81 -6.39
N VAL A 180 -12.35 -36.55 -6.38
CA VAL A 180 -10.96 -36.10 -6.26
C VAL A 180 -10.84 -35.25 -5.01
N ILE A 181 -9.77 -35.46 -4.25
CA ILE A 181 -9.41 -34.60 -3.12
C ILE A 181 -8.35 -33.61 -3.59
N TRP A 182 -8.58 -32.31 -3.37
CA TRP A 182 -7.64 -31.25 -3.73
C TRP A 182 -7.56 -30.21 -2.61
#